data_AF-A0A1F7Z2Y1-F1
#
_entry.id   AF-A0A1F7Z2Y1-F1
#
_cell.length_a   1.000
_cell.length_b   1.000
_cell.length_c   1.000
_cell.angle_alpha   90.00
_cell.angle_beta   90.00
_cell.angle_gamma   90.00
#
_symmetry.space_group_name_H-M   'P 1'
#
loop_
_entity.id
_entity.type
_entity.pdbx_description
1 polymer ?
#
loop_
_entity_poly.entity_id
_entity_poly.type
_entity_poly.pdbx_seq_one_letter_code
_entity_poly.pdbx_strand_id
1 'polypeptide(L)'
;MKVLYVIFVALIIVRVGSINYSYPEGARIRIQGRVLTEPVVYERARYIKLKGLKAYVELFPEVNYGDSITLEGDVEGDKLKNAKVVEIDSGGGLYFVRQKIVAIYKKALPEPHVSLISGIVLGSKSGLPPDFWESLKTTGTAHVVVASGMNVTFVTSFLVNTLVNFIKRQKAIVLALAGAWVYVVLSGFDAPLVRAAIMGSIAFGAQGLGRVSTALHALLVSGSLMLIVFPEWIYDLGFILSFVATLSLILFEAKIATMLQRLPFLFKKDLATTLAAQIGVTPILFIYFGNFNLLSPFINSLILWTIPPIMVVGAAAALIGLVVPALGEFVVFLAYPFTFWFVSVVNIFS
;
A
#
# COMPACT_ATOMS: atom_id res chain seq x y z
N MET A 1 -9.26 -15.84 23.27
CA MET A 1 -9.05 -14.39 23.15
C MET A 1 -7.89 -13.88 24.01
N LYS A 2 -7.89 -14.10 25.35
CA LYS A 2 -6.80 -13.65 26.25
C LYS A 2 -5.41 -14.18 25.86
N VAL A 3 -5.29 -15.46 25.47
CA VAL A 3 -4.01 -16.08 25.07
C VAL A 3 -3.41 -15.44 23.82
N LEU A 4 -4.23 -15.16 22.79
CA LEU A 4 -3.76 -14.56 21.54
C LEU A 4 -3.29 -13.11 21.75
N TYR A 5 -3.99 -12.38 22.62
CA TYR A 5 -3.59 -11.03 23.03
C TYR A 5 -2.25 -11.06 23.80
N VAL A 6 -2.10 -11.99 24.74
CA VAL A 6 -0.83 -12.19 25.47
C VAL A 6 0.30 -12.56 24.54
N ILE A 7 0.08 -13.44 23.55
CA ILE A 7 1.09 -13.80 22.54
C ILE A 7 1.45 -12.59 21.68
N PHE A 8 0.48 -11.82 21.20
CA PHE A 8 0.74 -10.63 20.39
C PHE A 8 1.51 -9.57 21.17
N VAL A 9 1.11 -9.29 22.41
CA VAL A 9 1.79 -8.34 23.31
C VAL A 9 3.18 -8.85 23.69
N ALA A 10 3.33 -10.15 24.00
CA ALA A 10 4.64 -10.75 24.29
C ALA A 10 5.56 -10.71 23.07
N LEU A 11 5.06 -10.97 21.86
CA LEU A 11 5.83 -10.85 20.62
C LEU A 11 6.25 -9.41 20.37
N ILE A 12 5.38 -8.43 20.60
CA ILE A 12 5.74 -7.01 20.53
C ILE A 12 6.86 -6.70 21.53
N ILE A 13 6.70 -7.07 22.81
CA ILE A 13 7.67 -6.77 23.87
C ILE A 13 9.02 -7.45 23.60
N VAL A 14 9.00 -8.76 23.33
CA VAL A 14 10.20 -9.55 23.02
C VAL A 14 10.88 -8.99 21.76
N ARG A 15 10.11 -8.58 20.75
CA ARG A 15 10.70 -8.18 19.48
C ARG A 15 11.20 -6.73 19.48
N VAL A 16 10.47 -5.79 20.08
CA VAL A 16 10.93 -4.42 20.36
C VAL A 16 12.24 -4.44 21.15
N GLY A 17 12.42 -5.41 22.05
CA GLY A 17 13.68 -5.60 22.78
C GLY A 17 14.80 -6.34 22.02
N SER A 18 14.51 -7.01 20.90
CA SER A 18 15.45 -7.92 20.21
C SER A 18 16.02 -7.40 18.89
N ILE A 19 15.57 -6.25 18.39
CA ILE A 19 16.09 -5.67 17.15
C ILE A 19 17.02 -4.51 17.49
N ASN A 20 18.18 -4.84 18.04
CA ASN A 20 19.35 -4.04 17.76
C ASN A 20 20.13 -4.82 16.70
N TYR A 21 19.96 -4.48 15.43
CA TYR A 21 21.01 -4.80 14.47
C TYR A 21 22.22 -3.97 14.89
N SER A 22 23.03 -4.51 15.79
CA SER A 22 24.25 -3.86 16.25
C SER A 22 25.30 -4.11 15.19
N TYR A 23 25.23 -3.32 14.12
CA TYR A 23 26.35 -3.17 13.23
C TYR A 23 27.41 -2.34 13.98
N PRO A 24 28.69 -2.74 13.94
CA PRO A 24 29.74 -1.96 14.57
C PRO A 24 29.76 -0.55 14.00
N GLU A 25 29.66 0.44 14.88
CA GLU A 25 29.60 1.86 14.52
C GLU A 25 30.89 2.28 13.79
N GLY A 26 30.75 2.95 12.66
CA GLY A 26 31.89 3.32 11.80
C GLY A 26 32.46 2.19 10.94
N ALA A 27 31.90 0.98 10.99
CA ALA A 27 32.33 -0.10 10.09
C ALA A 27 31.78 0.12 8.68
N ARG A 28 32.65 0.00 7.69
CA ARG A 28 32.24 -0.08 6.28
C ARG A 28 31.74 -1.48 5.99
N ILE A 29 30.46 -1.59 5.64
CA ILE A 29 29.82 -2.89 5.39
C ILE A 29 29.34 -2.99 3.95
N ARG A 30 29.35 -4.22 3.42
CA ARG A 30 28.74 -4.58 2.14
C ARG A 30 27.54 -5.48 2.41
N ILE A 31 26.34 -5.02 2.02
CA ILE A 31 25.09 -5.75 2.21
C ILE A 31 24.45 -6.03 0.86
N GLN A 32 24.26 -7.31 0.57
CA GLN A 32 23.42 -7.76 -0.54
C GLN A 32 22.01 -8.07 -0.05
N GLY A 33 21.00 -7.61 -0.79
CA GLY A 33 19.61 -7.94 -0.52
C GLY A 33 18.68 -7.53 -1.65
N ARG A 34 17.48 -8.09 -1.64
CA ARG A 34 16.43 -7.72 -2.58
C ARG A 34 15.68 -6.48 -2.09
N VAL A 35 15.41 -5.55 -2.98
CA VAL A 35 14.62 -4.36 -2.71
C VAL A 35 13.15 -4.78 -2.59
N LEU A 36 12.71 -5.01 -1.36
CA LEU A 36 11.34 -5.45 -1.03
C LEU A 36 10.37 -4.30 -0.81
N THR A 37 10.85 -3.06 -0.75
CA THR A 37 10.03 -1.86 -0.63
C THR A 37 10.45 -0.90 -1.72
N GLU A 38 9.49 -0.16 -2.29
CA GLU A 38 9.81 0.74 -3.37
C GLU A 38 10.73 1.89 -2.92
N PRO A 39 11.85 2.14 -3.63
CA PRO A 39 12.74 3.24 -3.30
C PRO A 39 12.04 4.60 -3.42
N VAL A 40 12.20 5.44 -2.41
CA VAL A 40 11.64 6.80 -2.42
C VAL A 40 12.67 7.74 -3.03
N VAL A 41 12.30 8.43 -4.10
CA VAL A 41 13.18 9.38 -4.79
C VAL A 41 13.01 10.77 -4.18
N TYR A 42 14.11 11.36 -3.72
CA TYR A 42 14.23 12.78 -3.35
C TYR A 42 15.02 13.52 -4.45
N GLU A 43 15.11 14.85 -4.37
CA GLU A 43 15.73 15.69 -5.43
C GLU A 43 17.15 15.27 -5.85
N ARG A 44 17.98 14.80 -4.90
CA ARG A 44 19.40 14.45 -5.15
C ARG A 44 19.79 13.05 -4.67
N ALA A 45 18.86 12.32 -4.08
CA ALA A 45 19.15 11.03 -3.46
C ALA A 45 17.94 10.11 -3.51
N ARG A 46 18.20 8.81 -3.55
CA ARG A 46 17.19 7.76 -3.47
C ARG A 46 17.30 7.08 -2.10
N TYR A 47 16.20 7.05 -1.38
CA TYR A 47 16.10 6.34 -0.11
C TYR A 47 15.73 4.88 -0.35
N ILE A 48 16.56 3.99 0.16
CA ILE A 48 16.38 2.54 0.09
C ILE A 48 16.50 1.98 1.50
N LYS A 49 15.56 1.10 1.88
CA LYS A 49 15.65 0.32 3.10
C LYS A 49 16.09 -1.10 2.77
N LEU A 50 17.22 -1.54 3.32
CA LEU A 50 17.77 -2.87 3.07
C LEU A 50 18.29 -3.50 4.37
N LYS A 51 17.79 -4.68 4.73
CA LYS A 51 18.15 -5.41 5.97
C LYS A 51 18.19 -4.54 7.24
N GLY A 52 17.18 -3.67 7.39
CA GLY A 52 17.04 -2.78 8.55
C GLY A 52 17.80 -1.47 8.48
N LEU A 53 18.70 -1.28 7.51
CA LEU A 53 19.45 -0.04 7.33
C LEU A 53 18.78 0.90 6.33
N LYS A 54 18.83 2.19 6.65
CA LYS A 54 18.38 3.29 5.81
C LYS A 54 19.56 3.83 5.00
N ALA A 55 19.52 3.66 3.68
CA ALA A 55 20.56 4.14 2.79
C ALA A 55 20.02 5.26 1.90
N TYR A 56 20.75 6.37 1.82
CA TYR A 56 20.55 7.41 0.81
C TYR A 56 21.62 7.22 -0.26
N VAL A 57 21.22 6.72 -1.41
CA VAL A 57 22.12 6.47 -2.54
C VAL A 57 21.92 7.53 -3.62
N GLU A 58 22.89 7.65 -4.53
CA GLU A 58 22.78 8.51 -5.70
C GLU A 58 21.60 8.09 -6.60
N LEU A 59 21.09 9.03 -7.41
CA LEU A 59 19.97 8.75 -8.32
C LEU A 59 20.31 7.70 -9.38
N PHE A 60 21.60 7.56 -9.71
CA PHE A 60 22.14 6.57 -10.63
C PHE A 60 23.18 5.69 -9.92
N PRO A 61 23.23 4.38 -10.22
CA PRO A 61 22.36 3.64 -11.13
C PRO A 61 20.90 3.51 -10.61
N GLU A 62 19.93 3.40 -11.53
CA GLU A 62 18.52 3.31 -11.15
C GLU A 62 18.21 2.00 -10.42
N VAL A 63 17.96 2.08 -9.11
CA VAL A 63 17.50 0.95 -8.30
C VAL A 63 15.98 0.88 -8.26
N ASN A 64 15.43 -0.25 -8.65
CA ASN A 64 14.00 -0.48 -8.70
C ASN A 64 13.51 -1.52 -7.69
N TYR A 65 12.20 -1.51 -7.43
CA TYR A 65 11.57 -2.57 -6.66
C TYR A 65 11.79 -3.94 -7.30
N GLY A 66 12.21 -4.92 -6.50
CA GLY A 66 12.49 -6.27 -6.96
C GLY A 66 13.94 -6.51 -7.40
N ASP A 67 14.75 -5.46 -7.55
CA ASP A 67 16.18 -5.57 -7.84
C ASP A 67 16.92 -6.21 -6.67
N SER A 68 17.87 -7.08 -6.99
CA SER A 68 18.86 -7.54 -6.03
C SER A 68 20.02 -6.56 -6.05
N ILE A 69 20.20 -5.79 -4.98
CA ILE A 69 21.24 -4.78 -4.91
C ILE A 69 22.29 -5.14 -3.86
N THR A 70 23.51 -4.74 -4.15
CA THR A 70 24.62 -4.73 -3.18
C THR A 70 24.90 -3.29 -2.80
N LEU A 71 24.62 -2.92 -1.55
CA LEU A 71 24.93 -1.62 -0.97
C LEU A 71 26.25 -1.68 -0.20
N GLU A 72 27.07 -0.66 -0.35
CA GLU A 72 28.30 -0.48 0.42
C GLU A 72 28.32 0.91 1.04
N GLY A 73 28.67 1.00 2.33
CA GLY A 73 28.73 2.27 3.03
C GLY A 73 29.12 2.12 4.49
N ASP A 74 29.27 3.26 5.16
CA ASP A 74 29.70 3.34 6.56
C ASP A 74 28.47 3.36 7.48
N VAL A 75 28.47 2.51 8.50
CA VAL A 75 27.32 2.41 9.41
C VAL A 75 27.37 3.52 10.45
N GLU A 76 26.30 4.29 10.53
CA GLU A 76 26.08 5.31 11.56
C GLU A 76 24.67 5.15 12.13
N GLY A 77 24.55 4.46 13.27
CA GLY A 77 23.27 4.10 13.87
C GLY A 77 22.41 3.22 12.96
N ASP A 78 21.23 3.71 12.58
CA ASP A 78 20.29 3.03 11.68
C ASP A 78 20.49 3.41 10.19
N LYS A 79 21.53 4.19 9.88
CA LYS A 79 21.81 4.71 8.53
C LYS A 79 23.11 4.17 7.96
N LEU A 80 23.12 4.07 6.64
CA LEU A 80 24.32 3.85 5.85
C LEU A 80 24.75 5.20 5.25
N LYS A 81 25.83 5.81 5.75
CA LYS A 81 26.44 7.00 5.14
C LYS A 81 27.33 6.59 3.96
N ASN A 82 27.48 7.53 3.02
CA ASN A 82 28.23 7.31 1.77
C ASN A 82 27.79 6.05 1.01
N ALA A 83 26.50 5.71 1.13
CA ALA A 83 25.96 4.49 0.56
C ALA A 83 26.07 4.54 -0.96
N LYS A 84 26.76 3.55 -1.52
CA LYS A 84 26.87 3.34 -2.97
C LYS A 84 26.27 2.01 -3.35
N VAL A 85 25.56 2.01 -4.46
CA VAL A 85 25.07 0.79 -5.09
C VAL A 85 26.22 0.23 -5.92
N VAL A 86 26.80 -0.89 -5.48
CA VAL A 86 27.97 -1.50 -6.12
C VAL A 86 27.56 -2.45 -7.23
N GLU A 87 26.47 -3.20 -7.01
CA GLU A 87 25.91 -4.13 -7.98
C GLU A 87 24.39 -4.00 -7.99
N ILE A 88 23.82 -4.03 -9.19
CA ILE A 88 22.39 -4.19 -9.41
C ILE A 88 22.21 -5.40 -10.31
N ASP A 89 21.54 -6.42 -9.79
CA ASP A 89 20.93 -7.46 -10.58
C ASP A 89 19.45 -7.11 -10.74
N SER A 90 19.13 -6.50 -11.89
CA SER A 90 17.81 -5.95 -12.18
C SER A 90 16.75 -7.06 -12.12
N GLY A 91 15.79 -6.85 -11.24
CA GLY A 91 15.00 -7.87 -10.59
C GLY A 91 14.24 -8.80 -11.54
N GLY A 92 14.20 -10.09 -11.17
CA GLY A 92 13.50 -11.15 -11.90
C GLY A 92 12.03 -10.88 -12.24
N GLY A 93 11.39 -11.84 -12.93
CA GLY A 93 10.17 -11.65 -13.76
C GLY A 93 9.02 -10.75 -13.25
N LEU A 94 8.85 -10.56 -11.94
CA LEU A 94 7.86 -9.63 -11.37
C LEU A 94 8.12 -8.16 -11.75
N TYR A 95 9.36 -7.71 -11.70
CA TYR A 95 9.70 -6.33 -12.07
C TYR A 95 9.47 -6.08 -13.57
N PHE A 96 9.82 -7.07 -14.39
CA PHE A 96 9.55 -7.05 -15.83
C PHE A 96 8.05 -6.99 -16.15
N VAL A 97 7.21 -7.73 -15.42
CA VAL A 97 5.75 -7.65 -15.54
C VAL A 97 5.25 -6.26 -15.18
N ARG A 98 5.75 -5.66 -14.08
CA ARG A 98 5.38 -4.31 -13.67
C ARG A 98 5.77 -3.26 -14.72
N GLN A 99 6.99 -3.34 -15.26
CA GLN A 99 7.44 -2.46 -16.33
C GLN A 99 6.56 -2.58 -17.59
N LYS A 100 6.18 -3.80 -17.97
CA LYS A 100 5.27 -4.01 -19.10
C LYS A 100 3.91 -3.34 -18.88
N ILE A 101 3.33 -3.47 -17.69
CA ILE A 101 2.06 -2.81 -17.37
C ILE A 101 2.21 -1.28 -17.42
N VAL A 102 3.26 -0.72 -16.83
CA VAL A 102 3.51 0.73 -16.86
C VAL A 102 3.72 1.22 -18.30
N ALA A 103 4.40 0.46 -19.16
CA ALA A 103 4.59 0.81 -20.56
C ALA A 103 3.26 0.88 -21.33
N ILE A 104 2.30 0.00 -21.01
CA ILE A 104 0.94 0.04 -21.58
C ILE A 104 0.22 1.30 -21.12
N TYR A 105 0.35 1.67 -19.84
CA TYR A 105 -0.27 2.88 -19.31
C TYR A 105 0.30 4.14 -19.96
N LYS A 106 1.63 4.19 -20.15
CA LYS A 106 2.36 5.31 -20.77
C LYS A 106 1.94 5.59 -22.22
N LYS A 107 1.50 4.57 -22.95
CA LYS A 107 1.04 4.76 -24.33
C LYS A 107 -0.37 5.33 -24.40
N ALA A 108 -1.19 5.10 -23.38
CA ALA A 108 -2.60 5.49 -23.38
C ALA A 108 -2.85 6.83 -22.68
N LEU A 109 -2.01 7.21 -21.71
CA LEU A 109 -2.21 8.40 -20.87
C LEU A 109 -0.94 9.27 -20.82
N PRO A 110 -1.08 10.61 -20.71
CA PRO A 110 0.04 11.50 -20.41
C PRO A 110 0.38 11.53 -18.91
N GLU A 111 1.57 12.04 -18.56
CA GLU A 111 1.86 12.42 -17.17
C GLU A 111 1.00 13.64 -16.75
N PRO A 112 0.57 13.76 -15.48
CA PRO A 112 0.85 12.87 -14.33
C PRO A 112 -0.14 11.68 -14.20
N HIS A 113 -1.05 11.48 -15.16
CA HIS A 113 -2.12 10.47 -15.06
C HIS A 113 -1.58 9.04 -15.06
N VAL A 114 -0.52 8.78 -15.84
CA VAL A 114 0.21 7.49 -15.82
C VAL A 114 0.73 7.19 -14.42
N SER A 115 1.38 8.17 -13.79
CA SER A 115 1.94 7.99 -12.46
C SER A 115 0.86 7.86 -11.40
N LEU A 116 -0.26 8.57 -11.55
CA LEU A 116 -1.43 8.42 -10.68
C LEU A 116 -2.02 7.00 -10.76
N ILE A 117 -2.33 6.50 -11.96
CA ILE A 117 -2.90 5.16 -12.11
C ILE A 117 -1.89 4.07 -11.72
N SER A 118 -0.59 4.26 -11.98
CA SER A 118 0.46 3.34 -11.56
C SER A 118 0.62 3.32 -10.03
N GLY A 119 0.52 4.48 -9.38
CA GLY A 119 0.51 4.61 -7.92
C GLY A 119 -0.68 3.91 -7.29
N ILE A 120 -1.88 4.18 -7.80
CA ILE A 120 -3.12 3.61 -7.28
C ILE A 120 -3.16 2.10 -7.52
N VAL A 121 -2.91 1.64 -8.75
CA VAL A 121 -3.02 0.22 -9.11
C VAL A 121 -1.80 -0.56 -8.62
N LEU A 122 -0.59 -0.17 -9.01
CA LEU A 122 0.64 -0.95 -8.77
C LEU A 122 1.38 -0.53 -7.49
N GLY A 123 0.82 0.37 -6.69
CA GLY A 123 1.51 0.93 -5.53
C GLY A 123 2.76 1.74 -5.87
N SER A 124 2.96 2.13 -7.13
CA SER A 124 4.21 2.72 -7.59
C SER A 124 4.38 4.20 -7.24
N LYS A 125 5.33 4.50 -6.34
CA LYS A 125 5.70 5.85 -5.89
C LYS A 125 6.79 6.48 -6.74
N SER A 126 7.66 5.68 -7.37
CA SER A 126 8.88 6.16 -8.05
C SER A 126 8.64 6.84 -9.40
N GLY A 127 7.41 6.79 -9.94
CA GLY A 127 7.05 7.48 -11.18
C GLY A 127 6.48 8.89 -11.00
N LEU A 128 6.01 9.25 -9.79
CA LEU A 128 5.27 10.49 -9.57
C LEU A 128 6.17 11.72 -9.80
N PRO A 129 5.79 12.67 -10.68
CA PRO A 129 6.51 13.92 -10.85
C PRO A 129 6.64 14.65 -9.50
N PRO A 130 7.81 15.23 -9.17
CA PRO A 130 8.04 15.89 -7.88
C PRO A 130 6.99 16.96 -7.55
N ASP A 131 6.64 17.79 -8.54
CA ASP A 131 5.63 18.85 -8.39
C ASP A 131 4.26 18.27 -8.04
N PHE A 132 3.87 17.18 -8.71
CA PHE A 132 2.61 16.51 -8.42
C PHE A 132 2.62 15.85 -7.04
N TRP A 133 3.74 15.26 -6.62
CA TRP A 133 3.90 14.72 -5.26
C TRP A 133 3.78 15.81 -4.20
N GLU A 134 4.29 17.01 -4.47
CA GLU A 134 4.11 18.17 -3.60
C GLU A 134 2.64 18.59 -3.52
N SER A 135 1.95 18.72 -4.65
CA SER A 135 0.51 19.01 -4.67
C SER A 135 -0.31 17.97 -3.87
N LEU A 136 0.04 16.69 -3.96
CA LEU A 136 -0.59 15.62 -3.16
C LEU A 136 -0.35 15.76 -1.65
N LYS A 137 0.85 16.21 -1.24
CA LYS A 137 1.16 16.49 0.17
C LYS A 137 0.40 17.71 0.67
N THR A 138 0.39 18.81 -0.10
CA THR A 138 -0.28 20.08 0.26
C THR A 138 -1.78 19.90 0.41
N THR A 139 -2.41 19.15 -0.50
CA THR A 139 -3.85 18.83 -0.43
C THR A 139 -4.19 17.73 0.59
N GLY A 140 -3.17 17.08 1.16
CA GLY A 140 -3.32 15.95 2.08
C GLY A 140 -3.85 14.68 1.40
N THR A 141 -3.78 14.59 0.08
CA THR A 141 -4.34 13.48 -0.73
C THR A 141 -3.31 12.38 -1.04
N ALA A 142 -2.04 12.59 -0.66
CA ALA A 142 -0.97 11.61 -0.87
C ALA A 142 -1.28 10.21 -0.30
N HIS A 143 -1.98 10.14 0.84
CA HIS A 143 -2.37 8.86 1.46
C HIS A 143 -3.40 8.05 0.64
N VAL A 144 -4.11 8.70 -0.29
CA VAL A 144 -5.08 8.07 -1.19
C VAL A 144 -4.39 7.45 -2.40
N VAL A 145 -3.35 8.11 -2.91
CA VAL A 145 -2.56 7.63 -4.06
C VAL A 145 -1.62 6.49 -3.66
N VAL A 146 -1.11 6.51 -2.43
CA VAL A 146 -0.33 5.41 -1.88
C VAL A 146 -1.23 4.19 -1.68
N ALA A 147 -0.80 3.03 -2.18
CA ALA A 147 -1.60 1.83 -2.15
C ALA A 147 -2.11 1.51 -0.73
N SER A 148 -3.44 1.45 -0.63
CA SER A 148 -4.14 1.22 0.62
C SER A 148 -4.65 -0.22 0.70
N GLY A 149 -5.00 -0.69 1.90
CA GLY A 149 -5.66 -1.99 2.06
C GLY A 149 -6.98 -2.11 1.29
N MET A 150 -7.60 -1.00 0.91
CA MET A 150 -8.82 -0.95 0.09
C MET A 150 -8.56 -1.47 -1.33
N ASN A 151 -7.36 -1.25 -1.87
CA ASN A 151 -6.98 -1.69 -3.20
C ASN A 151 -7.04 -3.23 -3.30
N VAL A 152 -6.56 -3.92 -2.26
CA VAL A 152 -6.65 -5.39 -2.16
C VAL A 152 -8.10 -5.85 -2.16
N THR A 153 -8.99 -5.16 -1.43
CA THR A 153 -10.43 -5.46 -1.42
C THR A 153 -11.07 -5.28 -2.79
N PHE A 154 -10.74 -4.20 -3.51
CA PHE A 154 -11.26 -3.97 -4.85
C PHE A 154 -10.79 -5.04 -5.85
N VAL A 155 -9.50 -5.35 -5.85
CA VAL A 155 -8.93 -6.41 -6.70
C VAL A 155 -9.58 -7.75 -6.41
N THR A 156 -9.68 -8.13 -5.13
CA THR A 156 -10.30 -9.39 -4.72
C THR A 156 -11.77 -9.44 -5.13
N SER A 157 -12.54 -8.37 -4.91
CA SER A 157 -13.96 -8.32 -5.26
C SER A 157 -14.18 -8.37 -6.77
N PHE A 158 -13.36 -7.65 -7.55
CA PHE A 158 -13.39 -7.71 -9.01
C PHE A 158 -13.12 -9.13 -9.52
N LEU A 159 -12.10 -9.81 -8.96
CA LEU A 159 -11.78 -11.18 -9.32
C LEU A 159 -12.91 -12.15 -8.96
N VAL A 160 -13.47 -12.06 -7.75
CA VAL A 160 -14.63 -12.89 -7.34
C VAL A 160 -15.81 -12.67 -8.28
N ASN A 161 -16.22 -11.43 -8.50
CA ASN A 161 -17.40 -11.11 -9.31
C ASN A 161 -17.24 -11.57 -10.76
N THR A 162 -16.03 -11.47 -11.32
CA THR A 162 -15.73 -11.97 -12.66
C THR A 162 -15.73 -13.49 -12.71
N LEU A 163 -15.02 -14.15 -11.80
CA LEU A 163 -14.82 -15.60 -11.81
C LEU A 163 -16.08 -16.39 -11.46
N VAL A 164 -16.98 -15.84 -10.63
CA VAL A 164 -18.25 -16.50 -10.28
C VAL A 164 -19.12 -16.77 -11.51
N ASN A 165 -18.97 -16.00 -12.59
CA ASN A 165 -19.69 -16.22 -13.84
C ASN A 165 -19.20 -17.47 -14.60
N PHE A 166 -18.00 -17.96 -14.31
CA PHE A 166 -17.38 -19.09 -15.01
C PHE A 166 -17.20 -20.34 -14.13
N ILE A 167 -17.07 -20.16 -12.81
CA ILE A 167 -16.78 -21.24 -11.86
C ILE A 167 -17.56 -21.09 -10.55
N LYS A 168 -17.68 -22.19 -9.78
CA LYS A 168 -18.34 -22.19 -8.47
C LYS A 168 -17.73 -21.14 -7.53
N ARG A 169 -18.58 -20.44 -6.77
CA ARG A 169 -18.20 -19.35 -5.85
C ARG A 169 -17.03 -19.67 -4.92
N GLN A 170 -16.96 -20.89 -4.37
CA GLN A 170 -15.84 -21.31 -3.52
C GLN A 170 -14.49 -21.28 -4.26
N LYS A 171 -14.45 -21.80 -5.49
CA LYS A 171 -13.24 -21.78 -6.33
C LYS A 171 -12.88 -20.36 -6.78
N ALA A 172 -13.90 -19.55 -7.11
CA ALA A 172 -13.71 -18.15 -7.46
C ALA A 172 -13.04 -17.36 -6.34
N ILE A 173 -13.44 -17.57 -5.09
CA ILE A 173 -12.84 -16.87 -3.95
C ILE A 173 -11.40 -17.35 -3.68
N VAL A 174 -11.11 -18.65 -3.79
CA VAL A 174 -9.73 -19.16 -3.67
C VAL A 174 -8.81 -18.52 -4.72
N LEU A 175 -9.25 -18.49 -5.98
CA LEU A 175 -8.49 -17.86 -7.07
C LEU A 175 -8.36 -16.35 -6.89
N ALA A 176 -9.41 -15.68 -6.40
CA ALA A 176 -9.37 -14.25 -6.11
C ALA A 176 -8.39 -13.92 -4.97
N LEU A 177 -8.33 -14.75 -3.92
CA LEU A 177 -7.33 -14.61 -2.86
C LEU A 177 -5.91 -14.86 -3.36
N ALA A 178 -5.71 -15.85 -4.22
CA ALA A 178 -4.42 -16.06 -4.88
C ALA A 178 -4.04 -14.83 -5.71
N GLY A 179 -4.98 -14.29 -6.49
CA GLY A 179 -4.79 -13.04 -7.24
C GLY A 179 -4.50 -11.83 -6.35
N ALA A 180 -5.12 -11.75 -5.17
CA ALA A 180 -4.84 -10.72 -4.18
C ALA A 180 -3.40 -10.80 -3.65
N TRP A 181 -2.88 -12.01 -3.40
CA TRP A 181 -1.48 -12.20 -3.02
C TRP A 181 -0.52 -11.86 -4.16
N VAL A 182 -0.84 -12.23 -5.41
CA VAL A 182 -0.08 -11.79 -6.60
C VAL A 182 -0.07 -10.26 -6.68
N TYR A 183 -1.20 -9.61 -6.42
CA TYR A 183 -1.30 -8.16 -6.35
C TYR A 183 -0.41 -7.56 -5.25
N VAL A 184 -0.43 -8.11 -4.03
CA VAL A 184 0.44 -7.64 -2.93
C VAL A 184 1.92 -7.72 -3.33
N VAL A 185 2.31 -8.81 -3.99
CA VAL A 185 3.66 -9.03 -4.49
C VAL A 185 4.01 -7.99 -5.56
N LEU A 186 3.13 -7.78 -6.55
CA LEU A 186 3.31 -6.78 -7.62
C LEU A 186 3.39 -5.34 -7.08
N SER A 187 2.65 -5.04 -6.01
CA SER A 187 2.52 -3.69 -5.45
C SER A 187 3.57 -3.33 -4.40
N GLY A 188 4.62 -4.12 -4.24
CA GLY A 188 5.74 -3.74 -3.38
C GLY A 188 5.74 -4.30 -1.96
N PHE A 189 4.90 -5.31 -1.65
CA PHE A 189 4.79 -5.87 -0.29
C PHE A 189 4.52 -4.83 0.82
N ASP A 190 3.86 -3.72 0.47
CA ASP A 190 3.51 -2.66 1.42
C ASP A 190 2.64 -3.22 2.57
N ALA A 191 2.98 -2.86 3.82
CA ALA A 191 2.35 -3.41 5.03
C ALA A 191 0.80 -3.34 5.04
N PRO A 192 0.15 -2.23 4.59
CA PRO A 192 -1.30 -2.16 4.48
C PRO A 192 -1.94 -3.25 3.59
N LEU A 193 -1.25 -3.63 2.51
CA LEU A 193 -1.72 -4.61 1.52
C LEU A 193 -1.57 -6.03 2.07
N VAL A 194 -0.41 -6.32 2.64
CA VAL A 194 -0.12 -7.62 3.28
C VAL A 194 -1.13 -7.91 4.38
N ARG A 195 -1.41 -6.94 5.25
CA ARG A 195 -2.43 -7.07 6.29
C ARG A 195 -3.80 -7.40 5.69
N ALA A 196 -4.21 -6.67 4.64
CA ALA A 196 -5.51 -6.89 3.99
C ALA A 196 -5.62 -8.30 3.37
N ALA A 197 -4.55 -8.77 2.71
CA ALA A 197 -4.51 -10.12 2.14
C ALA A 197 -4.57 -11.22 3.22
N ILE A 198 -3.85 -11.05 4.34
CA ILE A 198 -3.91 -12.00 5.47
C ILE A 198 -5.31 -12.02 6.09
N MET A 199 -5.88 -10.85 6.40
CA MET A 199 -7.22 -10.78 7.00
C MET A 199 -8.30 -11.35 6.06
N GLY A 200 -8.22 -11.09 4.75
CA GLY A 200 -9.09 -11.69 3.75
C GLY A 200 -8.97 -13.21 3.70
N SER A 201 -7.73 -13.73 3.76
CA SER A 201 -7.46 -15.18 3.79
C SER A 201 -8.03 -15.85 5.04
N ILE A 202 -7.88 -15.21 6.22
CA ILE A 202 -8.46 -15.69 7.48
C ILE A 202 -9.99 -15.69 7.41
N ALA A 203 -10.60 -14.60 6.94
CA ALA A 203 -12.05 -14.46 6.86
C ALA A 203 -12.68 -15.51 5.95
N PHE A 204 -12.04 -15.81 4.81
CA PHE A 204 -12.52 -16.85 3.90
C PHE A 204 -12.26 -18.26 4.43
N GLY A 205 -11.07 -18.53 4.98
CA GLY A 205 -10.77 -19.82 5.60
C GLY A 205 -11.73 -20.15 6.74
N ALA A 206 -12.10 -19.16 7.54
CA ALA A 206 -13.09 -19.31 8.61
C ALA A 206 -14.48 -19.66 8.05
N GLN A 207 -14.94 -18.99 6.98
CA GLN A 207 -16.20 -19.32 6.30
C GLN A 207 -16.20 -20.75 5.76
N GLY A 208 -15.09 -21.22 5.18
CA GLY A 208 -14.96 -22.59 4.69
C GLY A 208 -15.04 -23.65 5.80
N LEU A 209 -14.62 -23.31 7.02
CA LEU A 209 -14.71 -24.16 8.21
C LEU A 209 -16.04 -24.00 8.98
N GLY A 210 -16.98 -23.20 8.49
CA GLY A 210 -18.24 -22.89 9.18
C GLY A 210 -18.06 -22.06 10.46
N ARG A 211 -16.94 -21.34 10.60
CA ARG A 211 -16.62 -20.54 11.79
C ARG A 211 -16.76 -19.05 11.49
N VAL A 212 -17.29 -18.30 12.45
CA VAL A 212 -17.30 -16.84 12.39
C VAL A 212 -15.98 -16.32 12.98
N SER A 213 -15.04 -15.88 12.13
CA SER A 213 -13.86 -15.15 12.62
C SER A 213 -14.27 -13.71 12.89
N THR A 214 -14.03 -13.20 14.11
CA THR A 214 -14.22 -11.78 14.37
C THR A 214 -13.09 -10.97 13.73
N ALA A 215 -13.38 -9.76 13.26
CA ALA A 215 -12.40 -8.87 12.63
C ALA A 215 -11.21 -8.58 13.57
N LEU A 216 -11.45 -8.51 14.89
CA LEU A 216 -10.42 -8.32 15.90
C LEU A 216 -9.45 -9.50 15.99
N HIS A 217 -9.93 -10.75 15.90
CA HIS A 217 -9.06 -11.92 15.86
C HIS A 217 -8.20 -11.93 14.60
N ALA A 218 -8.80 -11.65 13.44
CA ALA A 218 -8.07 -11.56 12.19
C ALA A 218 -6.97 -10.47 12.23
N LEU A 219 -7.25 -9.32 12.87
CA LEU A 219 -6.28 -8.25 13.04
C LEU A 219 -5.09 -8.67 13.93
N LEU A 220 -5.35 -9.31 15.08
CA LEU A 220 -4.30 -9.77 15.98
C LEU A 220 -3.42 -10.87 15.37
N VAL A 221 -4.04 -11.84 14.69
CA VAL A 221 -3.30 -12.89 13.98
C VAL A 221 -2.46 -12.28 12.85
N SER A 222 -3.04 -11.37 12.07
CA SER A 222 -2.35 -10.67 10.98
C SER A 222 -1.13 -9.90 11.51
N GLY A 223 -1.29 -9.09 12.56
CA GLY A 223 -0.19 -8.38 13.19
C GLY A 223 0.90 -9.31 13.73
N SER A 224 0.51 -10.41 14.37
CA SER A 224 1.47 -11.39 14.89
C SER A 224 2.30 -12.00 13.77
N LEU A 225 1.66 -12.49 12.71
CA LEU A 225 2.33 -13.09 11.55
C LEU A 225 3.26 -12.08 10.86
N MET A 226 2.77 -10.86 10.64
CA MET A 226 3.53 -9.80 10.00
C MET A 226 4.78 -9.43 10.81
N LEU A 227 4.69 -9.29 12.13
CA LEU A 227 5.83 -8.96 12.98
C LEU A 227 6.79 -10.13 13.22
N ILE A 228 6.33 -11.38 13.09
CA ILE A 228 7.21 -12.55 13.09
C ILE A 228 8.11 -12.55 11.84
N VAL A 229 7.55 -12.22 10.67
CA VAL A 229 8.27 -12.24 9.39
C VAL A 229 9.08 -10.95 9.17
N PHE A 230 8.46 -9.79 9.39
CA PHE A 230 9.04 -8.46 9.17
C PHE A 230 8.92 -7.62 10.45
N PRO A 231 9.81 -7.83 11.42
CA PRO A 231 9.70 -7.22 12.73
C PRO A 231 9.91 -5.69 12.69
N GLU A 232 10.67 -5.22 11.69
CA GLU A 232 10.91 -3.82 11.33
C GLU A 232 9.63 -3.01 11.10
N TRP A 233 8.53 -3.65 10.69
CA TRP A 233 7.28 -2.97 10.39
C TRP A 233 6.62 -2.31 11.59
N ILE A 234 7.03 -2.65 12.82
CA ILE A 234 6.55 -1.94 14.00
C ILE A 234 6.89 -0.43 13.99
N TYR A 235 7.96 -0.05 13.28
CA TYR A 235 8.37 1.34 13.08
C TYR A 235 7.93 1.90 11.74
N ASP A 236 7.26 1.10 10.91
CA ASP A 236 6.75 1.54 9.62
C ASP A 236 5.46 2.33 9.80
N LEU A 237 5.44 3.55 9.28
CA LEU A 237 4.27 4.42 9.40
C LEU A 237 3.05 3.84 8.70
N GLY A 238 3.23 3.15 7.57
CA GLY A 238 2.16 2.48 6.83
C GLY A 238 1.52 1.35 7.64
N PHE A 239 2.34 0.54 8.33
CA PHE A 239 1.88 -0.47 9.27
C PHE A 239 1.09 0.14 10.43
N ILE A 240 1.66 1.15 11.11
CA ILE A 240 1.02 1.82 12.25
C ILE A 240 -0.33 2.41 11.84
N LEU A 241 -0.36 3.22 10.78
CA LEU A 241 -1.58 3.85 10.28
C LEU A 241 -2.62 2.81 9.89
N SER A 242 -2.22 1.71 9.24
CA SER A 242 -3.13 0.63 8.89
C SER A 242 -3.77 -0.04 10.09
N PHE A 243 -2.95 -0.52 11.02
CA PHE A 243 -3.43 -1.27 12.19
C PHE A 243 -4.30 -0.39 13.08
N VAL A 244 -3.89 0.86 13.31
CA VAL A 244 -4.67 1.81 14.10
C VAL A 244 -5.98 2.16 13.40
N ALA A 245 -5.97 2.42 12.09
CA ALA A 245 -7.21 2.68 11.34
C ALA A 245 -8.19 1.52 11.46
N THR A 246 -7.73 0.28 11.25
CA THR A 246 -8.63 -0.90 11.28
C THR A 246 -9.05 -1.27 12.70
N LEU A 247 -8.20 -1.08 13.72
CA LEU A 247 -8.63 -1.18 15.11
C LEU A 247 -9.70 -0.14 15.45
N SER A 248 -9.52 1.11 14.99
CA SER A 248 -10.48 2.20 15.19
C SER A 248 -11.83 1.90 14.52
N LEU A 249 -11.83 1.35 13.30
CA LEU A 249 -13.04 0.85 12.64
C LEU A 249 -13.76 -0.21 13.49
N ILE A 250 -13.03 -1.24 13.94
CA ILE A 250 -13.60 -2.34 14.73
C ILE A 250 -14.25 -1.84 16.03
N LEU A 251 -13.66 -0.81 16.67
CA LEU A 251 -14.12 -0.30 17.96
C LEU A 251 -15.22 0.77 17.85
N PHE A 252 -15.13 1.67 16.88
CA PHE A 252 -15.94 2.89 16.84
C PHE A 252 -16.99 2.92 15.73
N GLU A 253 -16.82 2.19 14.63
CA GLU A 253 -17.72 2.29 13.46
C GLU A 253 -19.19 2.05 13.82
N ALA A 254 -19.48 0.97 14.56
CA ALA A 254 -20.84 0.65 14.98
C ALA A 254 -21.45 1.74 15.87
N LYS A 255 -20.66 2.30 16.81
CA LYS A 255 -21.11 3.37 17.72
C LYS A 255 -21.40 4.66 16.95
N ILE A 256 -20.53 5.04 16.02
CA ILE A 256 -20.74 6.22 15.17
C ILE A 256 -21.94 6.02 14.26
N ALA A 257 -22.10 4.84 13.67
CA ALA A 257 -23.28 4.51 12.87
C ALA A 257 -24.58 4.63 13.69
N THR A 258 -24.57 4.33 14.99
CA THR A 258 -25.75 4.59 15.84
C THR A 258 -26.01 6.08 16.08
N MET A 259 -24.97 6.91 16.19
CA MET A 259 -25.12 8.36 16.32
C MET A 259 -25.65 9.02 15.04
N LEU A 260 -25.26 8.49 13.87
CA LEU A 260 -25.68 8.96 12.56
C LEU A 260 -27.00 8.34 12.08
N GLN A 261 -27.83 7.79 12.98
CA GLN A 261 -29.08 7.12 12.61
C GLN A 261 -30.07 7.99 11.82
N ARG A 262 -29.98 9.32 11.95
CA ARG A 262 -30.84 10.29 11.24
C ARG A 262 -30.41 10.55 9.79
N LEU A 263 -29.25 10.06 9.35
CA LEU A 263 -28.80 10.20 7.97
C LEU A 263 -29.36 9.10 7.06
N PRO A 264 -29.52 9.37 5.75
CA PRO A 264 -29.89 8.35 4.78
C PRO A 264 -28.88 7.20 4.79
N PHE A 265 -29.37 5.97 4.60
CA PHE A 265 -28.56 4.75 4.65
C PHE A 265 -27.32 4.81 3.74
N LEU A 266 -27.46 5.42 2.57
CA LEU A 266 -26.39 5.62 1.58
C LEU A 266 -25.19 6.36 2.15
N PHE A 267 -25.40 7.44 2.92
CA PHE A 267 -24.30 8.25 3.47
C PHE A 267 -23.85 7.78 4.84
N LYS A 268 -24.75 7.13 5.58
CA LYS A 268 -24.53 6.71 6.96
C LYS A 268 -23.31 5.80 7.09
N LYS A 269 -23.18 4.79 6.22
CA LYS A 269 -22.12 3.80 6.32
C LYS A 269 -20.76 4.43 6.02
N ASP A 270 -20.62 5.09 4.87
CA ASP A 270 -19.35 5.65 4.44
C ASP A 270 -18.86 6.76 5.38
N LEU A 271 -19.77 7.58 5.90
CA LEU A 271 -19.44 8.61 6.89
C LEU A 271 -19.03 7.99 8.23
N ALA A 272 -19.72 6.93 8.69
CA ALA A 272 -19.34 6.24 9.92
C ALA A 272 -17.96 5.57 9.80
N THR A 273 -17.68 4.90 8.68
CA THR A 273 -16.37 4.29 8.40
C THR A 273 -15.28 5.36 8.36
N THR A 274 -15.52 6.49 7.68
CA THR A 274 -14.55 7.60 7.56
C THR A 274 -14.23 8.23 8.93
N LEU A 275 -15.27 8.59 9.69
CA LEU A 275 -15.09 9.19 11.02
C LEU A 275 -14.41 8.20 11.99
N ALA A 276 -14.79 6.93 11.95
CA ALA A 276 -14.15 5.90 12.77
C ALA A 276 -12.67 5.76 12.45
N ALA A 277 -12.28 5.74 11.17
CA ALA A 277 -10.87 5.70 10.78
C ALA A 277 -10.10 6.96 11.22
N GLN A 278 -10.69 8.15 11.04
CA GLN A 278 -10.08 9.43 11.40
C GLN A 278 -9.80 9.56 12.90
N ILE A 279 -10.67 9.06 13.78
CA ILE A 279 -10.44 9.09 15.24
C ILE A 279 -9.09 8.45 15.61
N GLY A 280 -8.73 7.34 14.96
CA GLY A 280 -7.45 6.65 15.20
C GLY A 280 -6.28 7.27 14.43
N VAL A 281 -6.50 7.67 13.18
CA VAL A 281 -5.43 8.09 12.26
C VAL A 281 -5.00 9.53 12.46
N THR A 282 -5.93 10.46 12.70
CA THR A 282 -5.67 11.90 12.77
C THR A 282 -4.64 12.28 13.83
N PRO A 283 -4.67 11.74 15.07
CA PRO A 283 -3.64 12.05 16.08
C PRO A 283 -2.23 11.66 15.62
N ILE A 284 -2.10 10.53 14.92
CA ILE A 284 -0.81 10.03 14.42
C ILE A 284 -0.31 10.94 13.30
N LEU A 285 -1.20 11.30 12.36
CA LEU A 285 -0.84 12.24 11.30
C LEU A 285 -0.41 13.60 11.86
N PHE A 286 -1.06 14.09 12.92
CA PHE A 286 -0.69 15.34 13.57
C PHE A 286 0.72 15.28 14.18
N ILE A 287 1.04 14.19 14.90
CA ILE A 287 2.36 13.99 15.51
C ILE A 287 3.47 13.84 14.44
N TYR A 288 3.20 13.12 13.36
CA TYR A 288 4.21 12.81 12.34
C TYR A 288 4.42 13.92 11.30
N PHE A 289 3.35 14.57 10.85
CA PHE A 289 3.42 15.49 9.70
C PHE A 289 3.30 16.97 10.08
N GLY A 290 2.82 17.30 11.28
CA GLY A 290 2.77 18.68 11.81
C GLY A 290 1.89 19.68 11.04
N ASN A 291 1.38 19.32 9.85
CA ASN A 291 0.58 20.16 8.97
C ASN A 291 -0.72 19.43 8.59
N PHE A 292 -1.85 19.90 9.13
CA PHE A 292 -3.17 19.42 8.74
C PHE A 292 -3.82 20.46 7.83
N ASN A 293 -4.01 20.14 6.56
CA ASN A 293 -4.84 20.97 5.69
C ASN A 293 -6.31 20.75 6.07
N LEU A 294 -6.95 21.76 6.67
CA LEU A 294 -8.36 21.69 7.06
C LEU A 294 -9.30 21.43 5.87
N LEU A 295 -8.87 21.76 4.65
CA LEU A 295 -9.62 21.46 3.43
C LEU A 295 -9.41 20.01 2.95
N SER A 296 -8.46 19.26 3.50
CA SER A 296 -8.17 17.88 3.06
C SER A 296 -9.40 16.96 3.09
N PRO A 297 -10.25 16.93 4.15
CA PRO A 297 -11.47 16.11 4.13
C PRO A 297 -12.42 16.48 2.98
N PHE A 298 -12.54 17.77 2.64
CA PHE A 298 -13.36 18.25 1.53
C PHE A 298 -12.78 17.83 0.18
N ILE A 299 -11.48 18.02 -0.02
CA ILE A 299 -10.77 17.59 -1.23
C ILE A 299 -10.86 16.07 -1.41
N ASN A 300 -10.66 15.30 -0.33
CA ASN A 300 -10.81 13.85 -0.33
C ASN A 300 -12.22 13.42 -0.76
N SER A 301 -13.28 14.11 -0.29
CA SER A 301 -14.65 13.82 -0.72
C SER A 301 -14.86 14.04 -2.23
N LEU A 302 -14.18 15.04 -2.81
CA LEU A 302 -14.28 15.34 -4.24
C LEU A 302 -13.53 14.34 -5.11
N ILE A 303 -12.51 13.65 -4.60
CA ILE A 303 -11.66 12.74 -5.38
C ILE A 303 -11.93 11.26 -5.10
N LEU A 304 -12.36 10.87 -3.89
CA LEU A 304 -12.37 9.46 -3.47
C LEU A 304 -13.31 8.59 -4.31
N TRP A 305 -14.38 9.14 -4.86
CA TRP A 305 -15.29 8.42 -5.75
C TRP A 305 -14.63 7.98 -7.07
N THR A 306 -13.53 8.62 -7.48
CA THR A 306 -12.76 8.24 -8.67
C THR A 306 -11.82 7.05 -8.43
N ILE A 307 -11.49 6.73 -7.18
CA ILE A 307 -10.52 5.67 -6.86
C ILE A 307 -11.02 4.27 -7.26
N PRO A 308 -12.24 3.83 -6.90
CA PRO A 308 -12.74 2.53 -7.34
C PRO A 308 -12.75 2.31 -8.87
N PRO A 309 -13.26 3.24 -9.70
CA PRO A 309 -13.23 3.03 -11.16
C PRO A 309 -11.79 3.05 -11.71
N ILE A 310 -10.90 3.93 -11.23
CA ILE A 310 -9.47 3.91 -11.64
C ILE A 310 -8.84 2.55 -11.30
N MET A 311 -9.09 2.03 -10.10
CA MET A 311 -8.57 0.73 -9.66
C MET A 311 -9.06 -0.42 -10.53
N VAL A 312 -10.38 -0.49 -10.79
CA VAL A 312 -10.96 -1.60 -11.57
C VAL A 312 -10.51 -1.54 -13.03
N VAL A 313 -10.61 -0.37 -13.66
CA VAL A 313 -10.23 -0.19 -15.07
C VAL A 313 -8.73 -0.39 -15.24
N GLY A 314 -7.91 0.16 -14.35
CA GLY A 314 -6.46 -0.03 -14.39
C GLY A 314 -6.05 -1.48 -14.16
N ALA A 315 -6.62 -2.16 -13.16
CA ALA A 315 -6.33 -3.58 -12.93
C ALA A 315 -6.77 -4.46 -14.11
N ALA A 316 -7.94 -4.18 -14.70
CA ALA A 316 -8.40 -4.87 -15.90
C ALA A 316 -7.45 -4.62 -17.08
N ALA A 317 -7.03 -3.38 -17.29
CA ALA A 317 -6.09 -3.01 -18.33
C ALA A 317 -4.72 -3.66 -18.15
N ALA A 318 -4.22 -3.79 -16.91
CA ALA A 318 -2.99 -4.52 -16.61
C ALA A 318 -3.09 -5.99 -17.02
N LEU A 319 -4.16 -6.68 -16.60
CA LEU A 319 -4.36 -8.10 -16.90
C LEU A 319 -4.56 -8.35 -18.40
N ILE A 320 -5.42 -7.56 -19.04
CA ILE A 320 -5.70 -7.65 -20.47
C ILE A 320 -4.45 -7.28 -21.27
N GLY A 321 -3.78 -6.20 -20.91
CA GLY A 321 -2.61 -5.68 -21.59
C GLY A 321 -1.40 -6.62 -21.58
N LEU A 322 -1.26 -7.45 -20.54
CA LEU A 322 -0.23 -8.50 -20.50
C LEU A 322 -0.44 -9.59 -21.56
N VAL A 323 -1.69 -9.82 -22.00
CA VAL A 323 -2.04 -10.82 -23.02
C VAL A 323 -2.19 -10.16 -24.41
N VAL A 324 -2.90 -9.03 -24.46
CA VAL A 324 -3.22 -8.26 -25.67
C VAL A 324 -2.94 -6.77 -25.40
N PRO A 325 -1.70 -6.29 -25.68
CA PRO A 325 -1.29 -4.93 -25.35
C PRO A 325 -2.22 -3.84 -25.89
N ALA A 326 -2.66 -3.95 -27.16
CA ALA A 326 -3.53 -2.96 -27.79
C ALA A 326 -4.90 -2.82 -27.10
N LEU A 327 -5.47 -3.94 -26.62
CA LEU A 327 -6.72 -3.90 -25.86
C LEU A 327 -6.49 -3.34 -24.47
N GLY A 328 -5.35 -3.64 -23.85
CA GLY A 328 -4.92 -3.00 -22.60
C GLY A 328 -4.89 -1.49 -22.72
N GLU A 329 -4.21 -0.95 -23.75
CA GLU A 329 -4.11 0.48 -24.04
C GLU A 329 -5.52 1.14 -24.16
N PHE A 330 -6.44 0.51 -24.89
CA PHE A 330 -7.83 1.00 -24.99
C PHE A 330 -8.56 0.99 -23.64
N VAL A 331 -8.42 -0.06 -22.84
CA VAL A 331 -9.08 -0.15 -21.53
C VAL A 331 -8.52 0.90 -20.57
N VAL A 332 -7.19 1.15 -20.56
CA VAL A 332 -6.60 2.23 -19.74
C VAL A 332 -7.20 3.58 -20.10
N PHE A 333 -7.42 3.85 -21.39
CA PHE A 333 -7.98 5.12 -21.85
C PHE A 333 -9.36 5.41 -21.22
N LEU A 334 -10.14 4.38 -20.89
CA LEU A 334 -11.42 4.54 -20.17
C LEU A 334 -11.24 5.08 -18.74
N ALA A 335 -10.05 4.95 -18.15
CA ALA A 335 -9.73 5.53 -16.85
C ALA A 335 -9.43 7.05 -16.93
N TYR A 336 -9.17 7.58 -18.14
CA TYR A 336 -8.69 8.95 -18.32
C TYR A 336 -9.61 10.01 -17.69
N PRO A 337 -10.95 10.00 -17.89
CA PRO A 337 -11.83 11.00 -17.29
C PRO A 337 -11.75 11.05 -15.76
N PHE A 338 -11.61 9.89 -15.11
CA PHE A 338 -11.50 9.80 -13.66
C PHE A 338 -10.15 10.33 -13.17
N THR A 339 -9.06 9.93 -13.84
CA THR A 339 -7.73 10.47 -13.53
C THR A 339 -7.64 11.97 -13.80
N PHE A 340 -8.33 12.47 -14.84
CA PHE A 340 -8.39 13.88 -15.18
C PHE A 340 -9.09 14.69 -14.10
N TRP A 341 -10.24 14.22 -13.62
CA TRP A 341 -10.93 14.82 -12.48
C TRP A 341 -10.03 14.87 -11.25
N PHE A 342 -9.41 13.74 -10.89
CA PHE A 342 -8.54 13.65 -9.72
C PHE A 342 -7.41 14.69 -9.78
N VAL A 343 -6.66 14.71 -10.89
CA VAL A 343 -5.52 15.63 -11.07
C VAL A 343 -5.99 17.09 -11.08
N SER A 344 -7.10 17.39 -11.74
CA SER A 344 -7.64 18.75 -11.80
C SER A 344 -8.03 19.27 -10.42
N VAL A 345 -8.71 18.45 -9.62
CA VAL A 345 -9.07 18.83 -8.24
C VAL A 345 -7.81 19.05 -7.40
N VAL A 346 -6.82 18.16 -7.48
CA VAL A 346 -5.56 18.33 -6.74
C VAL A 346 -4.85 19.64 -7.12
N ASN A 347 -4.77 19.96 -8.42
CA ASN A 347 -4.11 21.17 -8.90
C ASN A 347 -4.84 22.47 -8.53
N ILE A 348 -6.17 22.43 -8.37
CA ILE A 348 -6.96 23.61 -7.96
C ILE A 348 -6.71 23.96 -6.49
N PHE A 349 -6.42 22.96 -5.65
CA PHE A 349 -6.31 23.12 -4.20
C PHE A 349 -4.88 22.97 -3.64
N SER A 350 -3.90 22.72 -4.50
CA SER A 350 -2.47 22.75 -4.17
C SER A 350 -1.92 24.16 -4.25
#